data_AF-A0A2M7ZDS0-F1
#
_entry.id   AF-A0A2M7ZDS0-F1
#
_cell.length_a   1.000
_cell.length_b   1.000
_cell.length_c   1.000
_cell.angle_alpha   90.00
_cell.angle_beta   90.00
_cell.angle_gamma   90.00
#
_symmetry.space_group_name_H-M   'P 1'
#
loop_
_entity.id
_entity.type
_entity.pdbx_description
1 polymer ?
#
loop_
_entity_poly.entity_id
_entity_poly.type
_entity_poly.pdbx_seq_one_letter_code
_entity_poly.pdbx_strand_id
1 'polypeptide(L)'
;ITSRSRNNKEIKDIFRSVVNYSLGAEYKIPFTSLFARAGYMYKPSPFLNDSKSFDRKFVSFGVGFVAAEVLKIDFGYQHGYWKNFGDNYGSNESRTYQDVTNNSFLFTLSYIIE
;
A
#
# COMPACT_ATOMS: atom_id res chain seq x y z
N ILE A 1 2.79 -21.56 33.48
CA ILE A 1 2.31 -20.67 32.39
C ILE A 1 3.18 -20.91 31.16
N THR A 2 2.65 -21.64 30.18
CA THR A 2 3.34 -22.14 28.99
C THR A 2 3.78 -20.98 28.08
N SER A 3 4.97 -21.05 27.47
CA SER A 3 5.54 -19.96 26.63
C SER A 3 4.59 -19.42 25.56
N ARG A 4 3.71 -20.27 25.03
CA ARG A 4 2.66 -19.89 24.06
C ARG A 4 1.67 -18.85 24.61
N SER A 5 1.29 -18.95 25.88
CA SER A 5 0.36 -18.00 26.51
C SER A 5 0.98 -16.63 26.72
N ARG A 6 2.32 -16.56 26.85
CA ARG A 6 3.06 -15.31 27.06
C ARG A 6 3.20 -14.55 25.74
N ASN A 7 3.62 -15.24 24.68
CA ASN A 7 3.74 -14.67 23.34
C ASN A 7 2.38 -14.20 22.81
N ASN A 8 1.30 -14.95 23.05
CA ASN A 8 -0.05 -14.54 22.64
C ASN A 8 -0.54 -13.28 23.37
N LYS A 9 -0.11 -13.08 24.61
CA LYS A 9 -0.45 -11.88 25.37
C LYS A 9 0.35 -10.69 24.86
N GLU A 10 1.64 -10.89 24.62
CA GLU A 10 2.53 -9.88 24.04
C GLU A 10 2.02 -9.40 22.68
N ILE A 11 1.70 -10.30 21.74
CA ILE A 11 1.11 -9.94 20.43
C ILE A 11 -0.15 -9.07 20.58
N LYS A 12 -1.01 -9.35 21.56
CA LYS A 12 -2.22 -8.55 21.81
C LYS A 12 -1.94 -7.18 22.43
N ASP A 13 -0.81 -7.04 23.13
CA ASP A 13 -0.43 -5.81 23.83
C ASP A 13 0.29 -4.83 22.89
N ILE A 14 1.01 -5.32 21.86
CA ILE A 14 1.74 -4.46 20.88
C ILE A 14 0.92 -4.12 19.61
N PHE A 15 0.02 -5.00 19.17
CA PHE A 15 -0.73 -4.79 17.92
C PHE A 15 -2.19 -4.40 18.17
N ARG A 16 -2.67 -3.40 17.42
CA ARG A 16 -4.08 -3.05 17.30
C ARG A 16 -4.63 -3.48 15.95
N SER A 17 -5.92 -3.78 15.92
CA SER A 17 -6.65 -3.89 14.65
C SER A 17 -6.62 -2.56 13.91
N VAL A 18 -6.27 -2.59 12.64
CA VAL A 18 -6.28 -1.41 11.75
C VAL A 18 -7.19 -1.67 10.57
N VAL A 19 -7.88 -0.60 10.15
CA VAL A 19 -8.68 -0.60 8.93
C VAL A 19 -7.88 0.10 7.84
N ASN A 20 -7.69 -0.58 6.72
CA ASN A 20 -7.07 0.02 5.54
C ASN A 20 -8.14 0.72 4.72
N TYR A 21 -7.90 1.99 4.39
CA TYR A 21 -8.81 2.78 3.57
C TYR A 21 -8.25 2.86 2.15
N SER A 22 -9.07 2.50 1.16
CA SER A 22 -8.70 2.63 -0.25
C SER A 22 -9.84 3.32 -0.98
N LEU A 23 -9.52 4.39 -1.70
CA LEU A 23 -10.45 5.16 -2.51
C LEU A 23 -9.88 5.26 -3.92
N GLY A 24 -10.71 5.07 -4.94
CA GLY A 24 -10.27 5.23 -6.32
C GLY A 24 -11.43 5.50 -7.26
N ALA A 25 -11.08 6.05 -8.41
CA ALA A 25 -11.99 6.31 -9.50
C ALA A 25 -11.41 5.70 -10.79
N GLU A 26 -12.30 5.13 -11.59
CA GLU A 26 -12.02 4.73 -12.97
C GLU A 26 -12.85 5.60 -13.90
N TYR A 27 -12.23 6.12 -14.96
CA TYR A 27 -12.88 6.88 -15.99
C TYR A 27 -12.61 6.27 -17.36
N LYS A 28 -13.67 5.83 -18.03
CA LYS A 28 -13.63 5.38 -19.42
C LYS A 28 -13.76 6.61 -20.32
N ILE A 29 -12.78 6.82 -21.20
CA ILE A 29 -12.81 7.95 -22.13
C ILE A 29 -13.77 7.59 -23.28
N PRO A 30 -14.88 8.35 -23.47
CA PRO A 30 -15.86 8.06 -24.50
C PRO A 30 -15.23 8.14 -25.90
N PHE A 31 -15.75 7.35 -26.84
CA PHE A 31 -15.24 7.23 -28.21
C PHE A 31 -13.81 6.67 -28.35
N THR A 32 -13.24 6.15 -27.25
CA THR A 32 -11.94 5.47 -27.26
C THR A 32 -12.00 4.18 -26.44
N SER A 33 -11.06 3.27 -26.68
CA SER A 33 -10.88 2.05 -25.87
C SER A 33 -9.95 2.27 -24.66
N LEU A 34 -9.84 3.51 -24.17
CA LEU A 34 -8.96 3.91 -23.08
C LEU A 34 -9.71 4.07 -21.75
N PHE A 35 -9.04 3.66 -20.68
CA PHE A 35 -9.52 3.72 -19.31
C PHE A 35 -8.42 4.32 -18.45
N ALA A 36 -8.73 5.39 -17.72
CA ALA A 36 -7.82 5.96 -16.73
C ALA A 36 -8.28 5.54 -15.33
N ARG A 37 -7.33 5.23 -14.45
CA ARG A 37 -7.55 4.90 -13.05
C ARG A 37 -6.70 5.80 -12.17
N ALA A 38 -7.28 6.33 -11.12
CA ALA A 38 -6.54 6.99 -10.06
C ALA A 38 -7.05 6.50 -8.71
N GLY A 39 -6.15 6.31 -7.76
CA GLY A 39 -6.51 5.80 -6.44
C GLY A 39 -5.57 6.30 -5.36
N TYR A 40 -6.09 6.40 -4.15
CA TYR A 40 -5.39 6.73 -2.94
C TYR A 40 -5.66 5.65 -1.90
N MET A 41 -4.59 5.13 -1.28
CA MET A 41 -4.70 4.16 -0.18
C MET A 41 -4.01 4.71 1.06
N TYR A 42 -4.66 4.55 2.19
CA TYR A 42 -4.15 4.91 3.51
C TYR A 42 -4.20 3.68 4.41
N LYS A 43 -3.01 3.26 4.85
CA LYS A 43 -2.81 2.06 5.66
C LYS A 43 -2.20 2.49 7.00
N PRO A 44 -3.02 2.61 8.06
CA PRO A 44 -2.55 3.00 9.38
C PRO A 44 -1.53 2.01 9.97
N SER A 45 -0.62 2.50 10.81
CA SER A 45 0.30 1.61 11.53
C SER A 45 -0.46 0.70 12.51
N PRO A 46 -0.20 -0.63 12.50
CA PRO A 46 -0.83 -1.60 13.40
C PRO A 46 -0.28 -1.58 14.83
N PHE A 47 0.71 -0.74 15.16
CA PHE A 47 1.27 -0.66 16.50
C PHE A 47 0.50 0.31 17.40
N LEU A 48 0.24 -0.07 18.66
CA LEU A 48 -0.63 0.66 19.59
C LEU A 48 -0.11 2.06 19.96
N ASN A 49 1.21 2.24 20.01
CA ASN A 49 1.89 3.48 20.43
C ASN A 49 2.55 4.25 19.28
N ASP A 50 2.29 3.88 18.03
CA ASP A 50 2.87 4.55 16.88
C ASP A 50 2.16 5.88 16.58
N SER A 51 2.97 6.93 16.40
CA SER A 51 2.52 8.23 15.89
C SER A 51 1.93 8.06 14.48
N LYS A 52 0.91 8.87 14.14
CA LYS A 52 0.28 8.93 12.80
C LYS A 52 1.27 9.17 11.64
N SER A 53 2.51 9.53 11.96
CA SER A 53 3.60 9.72 11.00
C SER A 53 4.07 8.40 10.35
N PHE A 54 3.78 7.25 10.97
CA PHE A 54 4.13 5.91 10.45
C PHE A 54 3.06 5.31 9.54
N ASP A 55 1.95 6.01 9.34
CA ASP A 55 0.88 5.56 8.46
C ASP A 55 1.35 5.58 7.01
N ARG A 56 1.14 4.47 6.31
CA ARG A 56 1.58 4.33 4.91
C ARG A 56 0.53 4.89 3.97
N LYS A 57 0.95 5.85 3.15
CA LYS A 57 0.11 6.47 2.13
C LYS A 57 0.58 6.03 0.76
N PHE A 58 -0.36 5.72 -0.11
CA PHE A 58 -0.09 5.33 -1.49
C PHE A 58 -0.97 6.16 -2.41
N VAL A 59 -0.36 6.71 -3.44
CA VAL A 59 -1.05 7.27 -4.59
C VAL A 59 -0.81 6.33 -5.75
N SER A 60 -1.85 6.04 -6.52
CA SER A 60 -1.80 5.15 -7.66
C SER A 60 -2.44 5.82 -8.87
N PHE A 61 -1.82 5.61 -10.03
CA PHE A 61 -2.31 6.04 -11.32
C PHE A 61 -2.19 4.86 -12.27
N GLY A 62 -3.15 4.72 -13.19
CA GLY A 62 -3.10 3.67 -14.18
C GLY A 62 -3.82 4.08 -15.45
N VAL A 63 -3.39 3.49 -16.55
CA VAL A 63 -4.05 3.59 -17.85
C VAL A 63 -4.19 2.20 -18.43
N GLY A 64 -5.37 1.89 -18.94
CA GLY A 64 -5.69 0.66 -19.63
C GLY A 64 -6.15 0.95 -21.05
N PHE A 65 -5.79 0.08 -21.97
CA PHE A 65 -6.24 0.11 -23.35
C PHE A 65 -6.76 -1.27 -23.76
N VAL A 66 -7.88 -1.31 -24.47
CA VAL A 66 -8.40 -2.53 -25.08
C VAL A 66 -8.17 -2.46 -26.60
N ALA A 67 -7.27 -3.32 -27.08
CA ALA A 67 -6.96 -3.49 -28.50
C ALA A 67 -7.84 -4.60 -29.10
N ALA A 68 -8.49 -4.29 -30.22
CA ALA A 68 -9.26 -5.25 -31.03
C ALA A 68 -10.32 -6.04 -30.24
N GLU A 69 -10.84 -5.48 -29.14
CA GLU A 69 -11.86 -6.08 -28.25
C GLU A 69 -11.47 -7.39 -27.55
N VAL A 70 -10.31 -7.98 -27.90
CA VAL A 70 -9.82 -9.25 -27.38
C VAL A 70 -8.58 -9.12 -26.50
N LEU A 71 -7.85 -7.99 -26.58
CA LEU A 71 -6.59 -7.81 -25.85
C LEU A 71 -6.67 -6.57 -24.96
N LYS A 72 -6.53 -6.75 -23.65
CA LYS A 72 -6.46 -5.66 -22.68
C LYS A 72 -5.02 -5.50 -22.17
N ILE A 73 -4.51 -4.29 -22.28
CA ILE A 73 -3.19 -3.90 -21.81
C ILE A 73 -3.38 -2.87 -20.70
N ASP A 74 -2.85 -3.12 -19.51
CA ASP A 74 -2.91 -2.20 -18.38
C ASP A 74 -1.50 -1.82 -17.92
N PHE A 75 -1.29 -0.53 -17.71
CA PHE A 75 -0.12 0.05 -17.07
C PHE A 75 -0.54 0.73 -15.78
N GLY A 76 0.18 0.44 -14.70
CA GLY A 76 -0.05 1.02 -13.38
C GLY A 76 1.25 1.56 -12.79
N TYR A 77 1.14 2.69 -12.10
CA TYR A 77 2.20 3.28 -11.30
C TYR A 77 1.65 3.56 -9.90
N GLN A 78 2.41 3.17 -8.88
CA GLN A 78 2.08 3.43 -7.49
C GLN A 78 3.27 4.06 -6.78
N HIS A 79 3.01 5.16 -6.12
CA HIS A 79 3.95 5.87 -5.27
C HIS A 79 3.50 5.78 -3.82
N GLY A 80 4.28 5.07 -3.00
CA GLY A 80 4.10 4.95 -1.56
C GLY A 80 5.11 5.81 -0.81
N TYR A 81 4.66 6.49 0.24
CA TYR A 81 5.53 7.24 1.13
C TYR A 81 5.08 7.05 2.59
N TRP A 82 6.06 6.82 3.46
CA TRP A 82 5.86 6.71 4.90
C TRP A 82 7.14 7.07 5.65
N LYS A 83 6.99 7.49 6.91
CA LYS A 83 8.16 7.57 7.81
C LYS A 83 8.37 6.20 8.44
N ASN A 84 9.62 5.87 8.69
CA ASN A 84 10.01 4.70 9.47
C ASN A 84 10.96 5.17 10.57
N PHE A 85 11.01 4.45 11.68
CA PHE A 85 11.97 4.69 12.75
C PHE A 85 12.73 3.40 13.01
N GLY A 86 14.04 3.53 13.16
CA GLY A 86 14.92 2.45 13.61
C GLY A 86 15.36 2.71 15.04
N ASP A 87 15.12 1.75 15.92
CA ASP A 87 15.83 1.68 17.20
C ASP A 87 17.14 0.90 16.95
N ASN A 88 18.27 1.51 17.29
CA ASN A 88 19.56 0.83 17.23
C ASN A 88 19.65 -0.11 18.44
N TYR A 89 20.09 -1.36 18.24
CA TYR A 89 20.23 -2.32 19.34
C TYR A 89 21.41 -1.91 20.25
N GLY A 90 21.13 -1.12 21.29
CA GLY A 90 22.10 -0.66 22.29
C GLY A 90 21.47 0.25 23.36
N SER A 91 22.07 0.30 24.55
CA SER A 91 21.67 1.25 25.59
C SER A 91 22.13 2.67 25.20
N ASN A 92 21.22 3.64 25.25
CA ASN A 92 21.49 5.08 25.04
C ASN A 92 21.67 5.55 23.57
N GLU A 93 21.15 4.81 22.59
CA GLU A 93 21.27 5.17 21.17
C GLU A 93 20.10 6.02 20.64
N SER A 94 20.41 6.97 19.75
CA SER A 94 19.44 7.93 19.20
C SER A 94 18.50 7.29 18.17
N ARG A 95 17.18 7.51 18.31
CA ARG A 95 16.20 7.12 17.28
C ARG A 95 16.50 7.81 15.97
N THR A 96 16.70 7.02 14.92
CA THR A 96 16.87 7.54 13.55
C THR A 96 15.53 7.50 12.83
N TYR A 97 15.07 8.66 12.37
CA TYR A 97 13.88 8.79 11.53
C TYR A 97 14.33 8.68 10.08
N GLN A 98 13.78 7.71 9.36
CA GLN A 98 14.05 7.51 7.94
C GLN A 98 12.77 7.73 7.15
N ASP A 99 12.82 8.61 6.15
CA ASP A 99 11.76 8.73 5.17
C ASP A 99 11.90 7.60 4.14
N VAL A 100 10.86 6.78 4.01
CA VAL A 100 10.83 5.66 3.08
C VAL A 100 9.87 5.98 1.94
N THR A 101 10.43 5.96 0.74
CA THR A 101 9.68 6.15 -0.50
C THR A 101 9.75 4.86 -1.32
N ASN A 102 8.61 4.42 -1.83
CA ASN A 102 8.49 3.20 -2.61
C ASN A 102 7.77 3.51 -3.93
N ASN A 103 8.36 3.07 -5.04
CA ASN A 103 7.80 3.23 -6.37
C ASN A 103 7.59 1.84 -6.97
N SER A 104 6.36 1.56 -7.40
CA SER A 104 6.01 0.30 -8.03
C SER A 104 5.42 0.56 -9.40
N PHE A 105 5.92 -0.17 -10.39
CA PHE A 105 5.39 -0.19 -11.74
C PHE A 105 4.72 -1.55 -11.97
N LEU A 106 3.53 -1.53 -12.55
CA LEU A 106 2.75 -2.71 -12.88
C LEU A 106 2.45 -2.70 -14.37
N PHE A 107 2.66 -3.84 -15.01
CA PHE A 107 2.28 -4.08 -16.38
C PHE A 107 1.48 -5.38 -16.45
N THR A 108 0.32 -5.33 -17.08
CA THR A 108 -0.57 -6.50 -17.19
C THR A 108 -1.07 -6.62 -18.63
N LEU A 109 -1.02 -7.84 -19.15
CA LEU A 109 -1.62 -8.22 -20.42
C LEU A 109 -2.71 -9.25 -20.15
N SER A 110 -3.92 -9.01 -20.61
CA SER A 110 -5.06 -9.92 -20.47
C SER A 110 -5.68 -10.19 -21.84
N TYR A 111 -5.94 -11.46 -22.15
CA TYR A 111 -6.70 -11.86 -23.33
C TYR A 111 -8.13 -12.16 -22.91
N ILE A 112 -9.09 -11.51 -23.54
CA ILE A 112 -10.53 -11.70 -23.30
C ILE A 112 -11.00 -12.71 -24.35
N ILE A 113 -11.38 -13.90 -23.87
CA ILE A 113 -12.02 -14.93 -24.69
C ILE A 113 -13.52 -14.72 -24.52
N GLU A 114 -14.21 -14.54 -25.64
CA GLU A 114 -15.67 -14.47 -25.72
C GLU A 114 -16.29 -15.88 -25.69
#